data_AF-A0A875RWQ8-F1
#
_entry.id   AF-A0A875RWQ8-F1
#
_cell.length_a   1.000
_cell.length_b   1.000
_cell.length_c   1.000
_cell.angle_alpha   90.00
_cell.angle_beta   90.00
_cell.angle_gamma   90.00
#
_symmetry.space_group_name_H-M   'P 1'
#
loop_
_entity.id
_entity.type
_entity.pdbx_description
1 polymer ?
#
loop_
_entity_poly.entity_id
_entity_poly.type
_entity_poly.pdbx_seq_one_letter_code
_entity_poly.pdbx_strand_id
1 'polypeptide(L)'
;MDSLKTAITETNSGFDIQNDLNLLDSIANNIQQLDTLRQTDIEARRAKNNKLTKQLSTLSASINQLKGSNKMKTAQKQLIDLENQMFHIAGNLTTFNMELNSLKLTYNQELKRLDELENQLQEMKNSFELSEDIEVAERAKMIKLKLYESLGMKLDIQNKQVMVLNKRKNKSGVLKLENYSEYFISNYIWDNI
;
A
#
# COMPACT_ATOMS: atom_id res chain seq x y z
N MET A 1 123.41 19.87 -24.64
CA MET A 1 122.88 18.82 -25.53
C MET A 1 122.45 17.58 -24.74
N ASP A 2 123.13 17.20 -23.65
CA ASP A 2 122.80 15.97 -22.90
C ASP A 2 121.48 16.05 -22.12
N SER A 3 121.13 17.18 -21.51
CA SER A 3 119.84 17.35 -20.83
C SER A 3 118.62 17.19 -21.77
N LEU A 4 118.75 17.60 -23.03
CA LEU A 4 117.70 17.41 -24.03
C LEU A 4 117.58 15.92 -24.43
N LYS A 5 118.71 15.21 -24.54
CA LYS A 5 118.72 13.77 -24.81
C LYS A 5 118.09 12.99 -23.67
N THR A 6 118.43 13.33 -22.41
CA THR A 6 117.84 12.72 -21.22
C THR A 6 116.34 12.96 -21.14
N ALA A 7 115.88 14.19 -21.38
CA ALA A 7 114.44 14.50 -21.40
C ALA A 7 113.68 13.74 -22.49
N ILE A 8 114.27 13.55 -23.68
CA ILE A 8 113.67 12.75 -24.76
C ILE A 8 113.62 11.27 -24.38
N THR A 9 114.67 10.72 -23.76
CA THR A 9 114.67 9.32 -23.31
C THR A 9 113.72 9.07 -22.15
N GLU A 10 113.59 9.99 -21.20
CA GLU A 10 112.62 9.91 -20.10
C GLU A 10 111.19 10.05 -20.62
N THR A 11 110.93 10.97 -21.54
CA THR A 11 109.62 11.11 -22.19
C THR A 11 109.26 9.84 -22.96
N ASN A 12 110.19 9.28 -23.73
CA ASN A 12 109.96 8.05 -24.49
C ASN A 12 109.76 6.83 -23.58
N SER A 13 110.46 6.76 -22.44
CA SER A 13 110.25 5.71 -21.44
C SER A 13 108.95 5.88 -20.65
N GLY A 14 108.40 7.09 -20.57
CA GLY A 14 107.10 7.36 -19.95
C GLY A 14 105.90 7.01 -20.84
N PHE A 15 106.11 6.83 -22.16
CA PHE A 15 105.09 6.37 -23.09
C PHE A 15 104.97 4.84 -23.07
N ASP A 16 104.12 4.32 -22.17
CA ASP A 16 103.81 2.89 -22.09
C ASP A 16 102.65 2.51 -23.03
N ILE A 17 102.97 2.38 -24.32
CA ILE A 17 102.02 1.95 -25.35
C ILE A 17 101.49 0.53 -25.09
N GLN A 18 102.27 -0.32 -24.42
CA GLN A 18 101.88 -1.71 -24.19
C GLN A 18 100.76 -1.80 -23.15
N ASN A 19 100.81 -0.97 -22.11
CA ASN A 19 99.71 -0.87 -21.16
C ASN A 19 98.42 -0.35 -21.82
N ASP A 20 98.52 0.66 -22.69
CA ASP A 20 97.37 1.18 -23.44
C ASP A 20 96.76 0.14 -24.40
N LEU A 21 97.60 -0.68 -25.06
CA LEU A 21 97.13 -1.80 -25.87
C LEU A 21 96.40 -2.85 -25.04
N ASN A 22 96.94 -3.20 -23.86
CA ASN A 22 96.29 -4.14 -22.95
C ASN A 22 94.95 -3.60 -22.41
N LEU A 23 94.86 -2.28 -22.19
CA LEU A 23 93.61 -1.61 -21.82
C LEU A 23 92.60 -1.64 -22.97
N LEU A 24 93.04 -1.41 -24.22
CA LEU A 24 92.18 -1.54 -25.40
C LEU A 24 91.64 -2.96 -25.57
N ASP A 25 92.47 -3.98 -25.36
CA ASP A 25 92.04 -5.39 -25.39
C ASP A 25 91.03 -5.70 -24.27
N SER A 26 91.25 -5.14 -23.07
CA SER A 26 90.32 -5.27 -21.95
C SER A 26 88.98 -4.59 -22.24
N ILE A 27 89.00 -3.41 -22.86
CA ILE A 27 87.80 -2.69 -23.31
C ILE A 27 87.06 -3.51 -24.37
N ALA A 28 87.77 -4.07 -25.35
CA ALA A 28 87.18 -4.90 -26.39
C ALA A 28 86.48 -6.15 -25.79
N ASN A 29 87.11 -6.82 -24.84
CA ASN A 29 86.51 -7.95 -24.13
C ASN A 29 85.27 -7.52 -23.32
N ASN A 30 85.34 -6.38 -22.62
CA ASN A 30 84.20 -5.85 -21.88
C ASN A 30 83.02 -5.51 -22.80
N ILE A 31 83.27 -4.95 -23.98
CA ILE A 31 82.23 -4.68 -24.98
C ILE A 31 81.59 -6.00 -25.45
N GLN A 32 82.41 -7.01 -25.76
CA GLN A 32 81.90 -8.31 -26.18
C GLN A 32 81.05 -8.98 -25.08
N GLN A 33 81.49 -8.92 -23.83
CA GLN A 33 80.71 -9.42 -22.68
C GLN A 33 79.40 -8.65 -22.53
N LEU A 34 79.42 -7.33 -22.66
CA LEU A 34 78.24 -6.49 -22.58
C LEU A 34 77.22 -6.81 -23.70
N ASP A 35 77.70 -7.08 -24.91
CA ASP A 35 76.84 -7.49 -26.03
C ASP A 35 76.22 -8.87 -25.79
N THR A 36 76.96 -9.84 -25.27
CA THR A 36 76.39 -11.15 -24.91
C THR A 36 75.34 -11.06 -23.82
N LEU A 37 75.56 -10.22 -22.80
CA LEU A 37 74.58 -9.98 -21.73
C LEU A 37 73.31 -9.32 -22.28
N ARG A 38 73.47 -8.30 -23.14
CA ARG A 38 72.35 -7.62 -23.79
C ARG A 38 71.54 -8.58 -24.65
N GLN A 39 72.21 -9.40 -25.46
CA GLN A 39 71.53 -10.37 -26.30
C GLN A 39 70.74 -11.37 -25.46
N THR A 40 71.33 -11.87 -24.37
CA THR A 40 70.67 -12.79 -23.44
C THR A 40 69.44 -12.17 -22.77
N ASP A 41 69.52 -10.91 -22.31
CA ASP A 41 68.37 -10.21 -21.71
C ASP A 41 67.25 -9.98 -22.75
N ILE A 42 67.61 -9.61 -23.98
CA ILE A 42 66.65 -9.44 -25.08
C ILE A 42 65.94 -10.77 -25.39
N GLU A 43 66.68 -11.87 -25.46
CA GLU A 43 66.12 -13.21 -25.70
C GLU A 43 65.21 -13.65 -24.56
N ALA A 44 65.60 -13.44 -23.30
CA ALA A 44 64.77 -13.73 -22.14
C ALA A 44 63.46 -12.93 -22.14
N ARG A 45 63.53 -11.63 -22.47
CA ARG A 45 62.34 -10.77 -22.59
C ARG A 45 61.44 -11.18 -23.75
N ARG A 46 62.02 -11.55 -24.89
CA ARG A 46 61.26 -12.09 -26.05
C ARG A 46 60.56 -13.39 -25.69
N ALA A 47 61.24 -14.31 -25.00
CA ALA A 47 60.65 -15.56 -24.55
C ALA A 47 59.47 -15.32 -23.58
N LYS A 48 59.64 -14.39 -22.62
CA LYS A 48 58.56 -13.98 -21.71
C LYS A 48 57.38 -13.37 -22.46
N ASN A 49 57.64 -12.49 -23.42
CA ASN A 49 56.59 -11.86 -24.23
C ASN A 49 55.82 -12.90 -25.06
N ASN A 50 56.52 -13.82 -25.70
CA ASN A 50 55.90 -14.93 -26.43
C ASN A 50 55.04 -15.81 -25.53
N LYS A 51 55.50 -16.11 -24.30
CA LYS A 51 54.72 -16.87 -23.31
C LYS A 51 53.44 -16.13 -22.93
N LEU A 52 53.54 -14.84 -22.60
CA LEU A 52 52.39 -14.01 -22.25
C LEU A 52 51.40 -13.90 -23.42
N THR A 53 51.90 -13.74 -24.64
CA THR A 53 51.07 -13.69 -25.86
C THR A 53 50.30 -14.99 -26.07
N LYS A 54 50.94 -16.15 -25.86
CA LYS A 54 50.26 -17.47 -25.91
C LYS A 54 49.23 -17.63 -24.79
N GLN A 55 49.51 -17.15 -23.58
CA GLN A 55 48.54 -17.16 -22.49
C GLN A 55 47.33 -16.30 -22.81
N LEU A 56 47.56 -15.11 -23.38
CA LEU A 56 46.49 -14.20 -23.81
C LEU A 56 45.63 -14.82 -24.91
N SER A 57 46.23 -15.45 -25.92
CA SER A 57 45.47 -16.10 -26.98
C SER A 57 44.63 -17.27 -26.46
N THR A 58 45.19 -18.08 -25.55
CA THR A 58 44.48 -19.21 -24.93
C THR A 58 43.32 -18.72 -24.06
N LEU A 59 43.52 -17.65 -23.29
CA LEU A 59 42.48 -17.06 -22.45
C LEU A 59 41.37 -16.44 -23.31
N SER A 60 41.73 -15.71 -24.38
CA SER A 60 40.77 -15.15 -25.33
C SER A 60 39.93 -16.24 -26.01
N ALA A 61 40.57 -17.33 -26.45
CA ALA A 61 39.87 -18.50 -27.00
C ALA A 61 38.90 -19.13 -25.97
N SER A 62 39.34 -19.27 -24.72
CA SER A 62 38.51 -19.80 -23.62
C SER A 62 37.30 -18.90 -23.32
N ILE A 63 37.49 -17.58 -23.32
CA ILE A 63 36.40 -16.60 -23.14
C ILE A 63 35.40 -16.71 -24.30
N ASN A 64 35.87 -16.78 -25.54
CA ASN A 64 34.99 -16.91 -26.70
C ASN A 64 34.22 -18.24 -26.68
N GLN A 65 34.87 -19.33 -26.27
CA GLN A 65 34.21 -20.62 -26.09
C GLN A 65 33.17 -20.57 -24.97
N LEU A 66 33.46 -19.91 -23.85
CA LEU A 66 32.51 -19.78 -22.74
C LEU A 66 31.31 -18.90 -23.12
N LYS A 67 31.56 -17.78 -23.80
CA LYS A 67 30.53 -16.87 -24.32
C LYS A 67 29.66 -17.56 -25.37
N GLY A 68 30.27 -18.39 -26.22
CA GLY A 68 29.58 -19.21 -27.20
C GLY A 68 28.93 -20.47 -26.61
N SER A 69 29.24 -20.82 -25.35
CA SER A 69 28.81 -22.07 -24.75
C SER A 69 27.29 -22.12 -24.64
N ASN A 70 26.73 -23.27 -24.97
CA ASN A 70 25.31 -23.51 -24.86
C ASN A 70 24.82 -23.31 -23.42
N LYS A 71 25.65 -23.59 -22.40
CA LYS A 71 25.33 -23.34 -20.99
C LYS A 71 25.03 -21.87 -20.70
N MET A 72 25.84 -20.94 -21.24
CA MET A 72 25.62 -19.51 -21.04
C MET A 72 24.35 -19.05 -21.77
N LYS A 73 24.13 -19.55 -22.99
CA LYS A 73 22.90 -19.25 -23.75
C LYS A 73 21.65 -19.80 -23.08
N THR A 74 21.71 -21.01 -22.52
CA THR A 74 20.59 -21.60 -21.78
C THR A 74 20.33 -20.84 -20.49
N ALA A 75 21.37 -20.45 -19.75
CA ALA A 75 21.23 -19.63 -18.55
C ALA A 75 20.61 -18.25 -18.88
N GLN A 76 21.06 -17.63 -19.97
CA GLN A 76 20.49 -16.37 -20.45
C GLN A 76 19.01 -16.53 -20.83
N LYS A 77 18.66 -17.61 -21.54
CA LYS A 77 17.26 -17.89 -21.89
C LYS A 77 16.40 -18.11 -20.64
N GLN A 78 16.88 -18.91 -19.68
CA GLN A 78 16.20 -19.15 -18.41
C GLN A 78 15.99 -17.86 -17.61
N LEU A 79 16.97 -16.95 -17.62
CA LEU A 79 16.87 -15.65 -16.95
C LEU A 79 15.75 -14.81 -17.57
N ILE A 80 15.68 -14.74 -18.90
CA ILE A 80 14.61 -14.03 -19.62
C ILE A 80 13.24 -14.67 -19.33
N ASP A 81 13.16 -16.01 -19.35
CA ASP A 81 11.91 -16.72 -19.05
C ASP A 81 11.45 -16.44 -17.60
N LEU A 82 12.37 -16.40 -16.64
CA LEU A 82 12.09 -16.04 -15.25
C LEU A 82 11.66 -14.58 -15.11
N GLU A 83 12.29 -13.65 -15.83
CA GLU A 83 11.92 -12.23 -15.84
C GLU A 83 10.50 -12.02 -16.38
N ASN A 84 10.15 -12.70 -17.46
CA ASN A 84 8.79 -12.68 -18.01
C ASN A 84 7.78 -13.26 -17.01
N GLN A 85 8.10 -14.37 -16.34
CA GLN A 85 7.23 -14.93 -15.29
C GLN A 85 7.04 -13.94 -14.13
N MET A 86 8.11 -13.25 -13.73
CA MET A 86 8.06 -12.23 -12.69
C MET A 86 7.14 -11.07 -13.09
N PHE A 87 7.22 -10.63 -14.35
CA PHE A 87 6.34 -9.60 -14.90
C PHE A 87 4.88 -10.05 -14.93
N HIS A 88 4.60 -11.29 -15.35
CA HIS A 88 3.25 -11.85 -15.33
C HIS A 88 2.70 -11.96 -13.91
N ILE A 89 3.50 -12.41 -12.94
CA ILE A 89 3.10 -12.48 -11.53
C ILE A 89 2.82 -11.09 -10.97
N ALA A 90 3.67 -10.10 -11.25
CA ALA A 90 3.46 -8.73 -10.83
C ALA A 90 2.18 -8.12 -11.45
N GLY A 91 1.91 -8.42 -12.72
CA GLY A 91 0.66 -8.07 -13.39
C GLY A 91 -0.55 -8.68 -12.71
N ASN A 92 -0.53 -10.00 -12.48
CA ASN A 92 -1.60 -10.71 -11.79
C ASN A 92 -1.81 -10.19 -10.37
N LEU A 93 -0.74 -9.89 -9.64
CA LEU A 93 -0.81 -9.31 -8.29
C LEU A 93 -1.45 -7.91 -8.31
N THR A 94 -1.16 -7.12 -9.35
CA THR A 94 -1.76 -5.79 -9.52
C THR A 94 -3.25 -5.93 -9.80
N THR A 95 -3.65 -6.82 -10.71
CA THR A 95 -5.07 -7.10 -11.00
C THR A 95 -5.78 -7.61 -9.75
N PHE A 96 -5.19 -8.56 -9.02
CA PHE A 96 -5.75 -9.08 -7.78
C PHE A 96 -5.89 -7.99 -6.70
N ASN A 97 -4.92 -7.09 -6.58
CA ASN A 97 -5.04 -5.94 -5.68
C ASN A 97 -6.16 -4.97 -6.10
N MET A 98 -6.38 -4.77 -7.40
CA MET A 98 -7.50 -3.97 -7.90
C MET A 98 -8.84 -4.63 -7.57
N GLU A 99 -8.96 -5.95 -7.78
CA GLU A 99 -10.15 -6.74 -7.43
C GLU A 99 -10.41 -6.75 -5.92
N LEU A 100 -9.36 -6.88 -5.10
CA LEU A 100 -9.48 -6.80 -3.65
C LEU A 100 -9.96 -5.42 -3.20
N ASN A 101 -9.42 -4.36 -3.79
CA ASN A 101 -9.84 -3.00 -3.48
C ASN A 101 -11.28 -2.72 -3.93
N SER A 102 -11.70 -3.23 -5.10
CA SER A 102 -13.08 -3.09 -5.56
C SER A 102 -14.04 -3.86 -4.66
N LEU A 103 -13.70 -5.10 -4.28
CA LEU A 103 -14.49 -5.91 -3.35
C LEU A 103 -14.59 -5.26 -1.96
N LYS A 104 -13.49 -4.67 -1.47
CA LYS A 104 -13.51 -3.91 -0.21
C LYS A 104 -14.40 -2.67 -0.31
N LEU A 105 -14.43 -2.01 -1.46
CA LEU A 105 -15.32 -0.87 -1.68
C LEU A 105 -16.78 -1.32 -1.69
N THR A 106 -17.12 -2.39 -2.40
CA THR A 106 -18.50 -2.91 -2.44
C THR A 106 -18.94 -3.40 -1.07
N TYR A 107 -18.09 -4.10 -0.34
CA TYR A 107 -18.35 -4.54 1.04
C TYR A 107 -18.69 -3.35 1.96
N ASN A 108 -17.89 -2.27 1.91
CA ASN A 108 -18.17 -1.08 2.70
C ASN A 108 -19.47 -0.37 2.27
N GLN A 109 -19.81 -0.38 0.98
CA GLN A 109 -21.07 0.18 0.49
C GLN A 109 -22.28 -0.65 0.97
N GLU A 110 -22.17 -1.98 0.94
CA GLU A 110 -23.21 -2.87 1.45
C GLU A 110 -23.40 -2.72 2.96
N LEU A 111 -22.31 -2.55 3.71
CA LEU A 111 -22.37 -2.31 5.15
C LEU A 111 -23.12 -1.00 5.47
N LYS A 112 -22.83 0.09 4.72
CA LYS A 112 -23.58 1.34 4.84
C LYS A 112 -25.06 1.18 4.47
N ARG A 113 -25.37 0.43 3.40
CA ARG A 113 -26.76 0.14 3.02
C ARG A 113 -27.48 -0.65 4.11
N LEU A 114 -26.80 -1.58 4.77
CA LEU A 114 -27.34 -2.33 5.89
C LEU A 114 -27.67 -1.40 7.06
N ASP A 115 -26.74 -0.51 7.43
CA ASP A 115 -26.97 0.49 8.48
C ASP A 115 -28.14 1.43 8.13
N GLU A 116 -28.25 1.86 6.86
CA GLU A 116 -29.38 2.67 6.38
C GLU A 116 -30.72 1.92 6.48
N LEU A 117 -30.75 0.65 6.09
CA LEU A 117 -31.96 -0.19 6.18
C LEU A 117 -32.35 -0.48 7.63
N GLU A 118 -31.38 -0.69 8.53
CA GLU A 118 -31.63 -0.86 9.96
C GLU A 118 -32.24 0.41 10.57
N ASN A 119 -31.71 1.58 10.21
CA ASN A 119 -32.28 2.87 10.61
C ASN A 119 -33.71 3.03 10.08
N GLN A 120 -33.97 2.72 8.81
CA GLN A 120 -35.32 2.78 8.23
C GLN A 120 -36.30 1.82 8.93
N LEU A 121 -35.86 0.61 9.26
CA LEU A 121 -36.67 -0.35 10.03
C LEU A 121 -36.98 0.18 11.43
N GLN A 122 -36.01 0.79 12.10
CA GLN A 122 -36.20 1.38 13.42
C GLN A 122 -37.18 2.56 13.37
N GLU A 123 -37.08 3.43 12.36
CA GLU A 123 -38.04 4.53 12.11
C GLU A 123 -39.46 4.01 11.84
N MET A 124 -39.59 2.97 11.00
CA MET A 124 -40.88 2.33 10.75
C MET A 124 -41.47 1.69 12.01
N LYS A 125 -40.65 1.02 12.83
CA LYS A 125 -41.11 0.43 14.09
C LYS A 125 -41.59 1.50 15.07
N ASN A 126 -40.83 2.59 15.23
CA ASN A 126 -41.20 3.69 16.11
C ASN A 126 -42.49 4.40 15.63
N SER A 127 -42.69 4.54 14.31
CA SER A 127 -43.93 5.13 13.77
C SER A 127 -45.15 4.21 13.94
N PHE A 128 -44.96 2.89 13.86
CA PHE A 128 -46.02 1.92 14.13
C PHE A 128 -46.46 1.93 15.60
N GLU A 129 -45.51 1.91 16.54
CA GLU A 129 -45.81 1.96 17.99
C GLU A 129 -46.50 3.28 18.42
N LEU A 130 -46.16 4.42 17.81
CA LEU A 130 -46.81 5.70 18.13
C LEU A 130 -48.25 5.81 17.61
N SER A 131 -48.59 5.08 16.55
CA SER A 131 -49.86 5.21 15.85
C SER A 131 -50.98 4.39 16.51
N GLU A 132 -50.67 3.20 17.02
CA GLU A 132 -51.68 2.32 17.64
C GLU A 132 -52.21 2.87 18.98
N ASP A 133 -51.36 3.49 19.81
CA ASP A 133 -51.78 3.93 21.15
C ASP A 133 -52.68 5.18 21.14
N ILE A 134 -52.47 6.11 20.20
CA ILE A 134 -53.24 7.36 20.13
C ILE A 134 -54.64 7.11 19.54
N GLU A 135 -54.72 6.32 18.46
CA GLU A 135 -55.98 6.12 17.74
C GLU A 135 -56.98 5.26 18.55
N VAL A 136 -56.50 4.29 19.33
CA VAL A 136 -57.35 3.45 20.19
C VAL A 136 -57.91 4.26 21.37
N ALA A 137 -57.10 5.13 21.98
CA ALA A 137 -57.53 5.97 23.10
C ALA A 137 -58.59 7.01 22.70
N GLU A 138 -58.44 7.63 21.52
CA GLU A 138 -59.41 8.60 21.01
C GLU A 138 -60.74 7.95 20.62
N ARG A 139 -60.70 6.78 19.96
CA ARG A 139 -61.91 6.01 19.64
C ARG A 139 -62.66 5.57 20.89
N ALA A 140 -61.94 5.14 21.94
CA ALA A 140 -62.55 4.78 23.22
C ALA A 140 -63.26 5.96 23.89
N LYS A 141 -62.68 7.17 23.85
CA LYS A 141 -63.32 8.39 24.37
C LYS A 141 -64.56 8.78 23.55
N MET A 142 -64.50 8.68 22.22
CA MET A 142 -65.63 8.98 21.35
C MET A 142 -66.80 8.00 21.56
N ILE A 143 -66.52 6.70 21.75
CA ILE A 143 -67.53 5.69 22.07
C ILE A 143 -68.19 5.98 23.42
N LYS A 144 -67.41 6.33 24.45
CA LYS A 144 -67.95 6.74 25.76
C LYS A 144 -68.87 7.95 25.65
N LEU A 145 -68.49 8.97 24.87
CA LEU A 145 -69.32 10.15 24.63
C LEU A 145 -70.63 9.81 23.91
N LYS A 146 -70.58 8.99 22.85
CA LYS A 146 -71.79 8.54 22.14
C LYS A 146 -72.69 7.68 23.03
N LEU A 147 -72.13 6.87 23.90
CA LEU A 147 -72.90 6.08 24.87
C LEU A 147 -73.67 6.99 25.83
N TYR A 148 -73.02 8.00 26.41
CA TYR A 148 -73.69 8.97 27.29
C TYR A 148 -74.78 9.77 26.55
N GLU A 149 -74.53 10.14 25.29
CA GLU A 149 -75.56 10.78 24.45
C GLU A 149 -76.76 9.85 24.20
N SER A 150 -76.50 8.56 23.90
CA SER A 150 -77.54 7.56 23.70
C SER A 150 -78.38 7.29 24.95
N LEU A 151 -77.77 7.44 26.13
CA LEU A 151 -78.39 7.35 27.45
C LEU A 151 -79.32 8.54 27.73
N GLY A 152 -79.35 9.53 26.83
CA GLY A 152 -80.22 10.69 26.92
C GLY A 152 -79.59 11.86 27.66
N MET A 153 -78.27 11.83 27.89
CA MET A 153 -77.54 12.95 28.49
C MET A 153 -77.04 13.89 27.40
N LYS A 154 -77.52 15.14 27.40
CA LYS A 154 -76.94 16.21 26.59
C LYS A 154 -76.27 17.22 27.51
N LEU A 155 -74.98 17.46 27.26
CA LEU A 155 -74.17 18.42 27.99
C LEU A 155 -74.26 19.77 27.28
N ASP A 156 -74.83 20.77 27.96
CA ASP A 156 -74.72 22.17 27.53
C ASP A 156 -73.58 22.82 28.32
N ILE A 157 -72.43 22.96 27.65
CA ILE A 157 -71.20 23.50 28.21
C ILE A 157 -71.33 25.01 28.45
N GLN A 158 -72.16 25.73 27.68
CA GLN A 158 -72.26 27.19 27.78
C GLN A 158 -72.98 27.65 29.05
N ASN A 159 -73.98 26.88 29.49
CA ASN A 159 -74.78 27.21 30.66
C ASN A 159 -74.45 26.34 31.89
N LYS A 160 -73.48 25.42 31.79
CA LYS A 160 -73.14 24.38 32.78
C LYS A 160 -74.38 23.60 33.24
N GLN A 161 -75.15 23.09 32.28
CA GLN A 161 -76.36 22.32 32.56
C GLN A 161 -76.30 20.96 31.88
N VAL A 162 -76.81 19.93 32.55
CA VAL A 162 -76.99 18.59 31.97
C VAL A 162 -78.48 18.41 31.75
N MET A 163 -78.85 18.16 30.50
CA MET A 163 -80.20 17.74 30.14
C MET A 163 -80.26 16.22 30.18
N VAL A 164 -81.11 15.67 31.05
CA VAL A 164 -81.40 14.23 31.11
C VAL A 164 -82.76 14.00 30.47
N LEU A 165 -82.77 13.24 29.38
CA LEU A 165 -83.97 12.89 28.62
C LEU A 165 -84.43 11.49 28.99
N ASN A 166 -85.51 11.38 29.77
CA ASN A 166 -86.12 10.08 30.06
C ASN A 166 -86.97 9.62 28.88
N LYS A 167 -86.49 8.62 28.13
CA LYS A 167 -87.18 8.10 26.92
C LYS A 167 -88.51 7.40 27.23
N ARG A 168 -88.76 6.94 28.46
CA ARG A 168 -89.98 6.20 28.83
C ARG A 168 -91.11 7.11 29.30
N LYS A 169 -90.80 8.23 29.94
CA LYS A 169 -91.79 9.17 30.50
C LYS A 169 -91.97 10.45 29.68
N ASN A 170 -91.20 10.62 28.60
CA ASN A 170 -91.18 11.81 27.73
C ASN A 170 -91.09 13.14 28.51
N LYS A 171 -90.31 13.13 29.60
CA LYS A 171 -90.03 14.29 30.46
C LYS A 171 -88.54 14.61 30.37
N SER A 172 -88.22 15.88 30.11
CA SER A 172 -86.86 16.40 30.13
C SER A 172 -86.59 17.05 31.48
N GLY A 173 -85.53 16.60 32.15
CA GLY A 173 -85.00 17.22 33.36
C GLY A 173 -83.78 18.06 33.01
N VAL A 174 -83.81 19.36 33.31
CA VAL A 174 -82.63 20.24 33.18
C VAL A 174 -82.00 20.40 34.57
N LEU A 175 -80.78 19.91 34.74
CA LEU A 175 -80.04 20.03 35.99
C LEU A 175 -78.92 21.07 35.85
N LYS A 176 -78.96 22.12 36.68
CA LYS A 176 -77.88 23.09 36.81
C LYS A 176 -76.83 22.54 37.78
N LEU A 177 -75.57 22.49 37.36
CA LEU A 177 -74.49 21.86 38.13
C LEU A 177 -73.99 22.67 39.33
N GLU A 178 -74.39 23.93 39.49
CA GLU A 178 -73.70 24.85 40.40
C GLU A 178 -74.06 24.72 41.90
N ASN A 179 -75.15 24.01 42.27
CA ASN A 179 -75.67 24.03 43.66
C ASN A 179 -75.96 22.65 44.29
N TYR A 180 -75.52 21.53 43.68
CA TYR A 180 -75.83 20.19 44.17
C TYR A 180 -74.56 19.34 44.40
N SER A 181 -74.60 18.45 45.39
CA SER A 181 -73.49 17.51 45.63
C SER A 181 -73.39 16.47 44.52
N GLU A 182 -72.18 15.96 44.26
CA GLU A 182 -71.94 14.92 43.25
C GLU A 182 -72.83 13.68 43.47
N TYR A 183 -73.08 13.34 44.73
CA TYR A 183 -73.98 12.24 45.12
C TYR A 183 -75.43 12.51 44.69
N PHE A 184 -75.92 13.74 44.88
CA PHE A 184 -77.26 14.13 44.45
C PHE A 184 -77.38 14.15 42.92
N ILE A 185 -76.36 14.68 42.23
CA ILE A 185 -76.32 14.73 40.76
C ILE A 185 -76.34 13.30 40.18
N SER A 186 -75.54 12.39 40.74
CA SER A 186 -75.47 11.01 40.28
C SER A 186 -76.79 10.28 40.49
N ASN A 187 -77.38 10.35 41.69
CA ASN A 187 -78.68 9.70 41.96
C ASN A 187 -79.79 10.28 41.10
N TYR A 188 -79.84 11.62 40.93
CA TYR A 188 -80.83 12.25 40.06
C TYR A 188 -80.71 11.82 38.60
N ILE A 189 -79.50 11.65 38.08
CA ILE A 189 -79.28 11.16 36.71
C ILE A 189 -79.71 9.69 36.60
N TRP A 190 -79.30 8.82 37.52
CA TRP A 190 -79.67 7.40 37.52
C TRP A 190 -81.17 7.16 37.70
N ASP A 191 -81.85 7.97 38.53
CA ASP A 191 -83.29 7.88 38.75
C ASP A 191 -84.12 8.39 37.55
N ASN A 192 -83.53 9.22 36.68
CA ASN A 192 -84.21 9.87 35.57
C ASN A 192 -83.81 9.36 34.16
N ILE A 193 -82.90 8.40 34.04
CA ILE A 193 -82.60 7.68 32.78
C ILE A 193 -83.56 6.49 32.62
#